data_AF-A0A2V6GX87-F1
#
_entry.id   AF-A0A2V6GX87-F1
#
_cell.length_a   1.000
_cell.length_b   1.000
_cell.length_c   1.000
_cell.angle_alpha   90.00
_cell.angle_beta   90.00
_cell.angle_gamma   90.00
#
_symmetry.space_group_name_H-M   'P 1'
#
loop_
_entity.id
_entity.type
_entity.pdbx_description
1 polymer ?
#
loop_
_entity_poly.entity_id
_entity_poly.type
_entity_poly.pdbx_seq_one_letter_code
_entity_poly.pdbx_strand_id
1 'polypeptide(L)'
;MFKAIATSCAAVLVVSIAQSSGEDLNGLILEQVKQMPQGGRYSLSRFAKIRLQSAAHFESGKFFILPSAASPSFCSGATYLIFIRTIEALRARGELHLDFATLDQLIIRDQHDGEGIWGRWNANGPGTARLFHELGLGQNFDNFDQAQPGDFMKIFWSKQVGRSEHGHSAIFLGTRNRLGVEYFRYWSSNIPSGYGEKSVPRSKIAYAIFSRLQTPVNLSRIGSAPFVDSYLASLLRRRSSFAEATQKCGL
;
A
#
# COMPACT_ATOMS: atom_id res chain seq x y z
N MET A 1 76.76 10.61 4.88
CA MET A 1 75.47 11.03 5.47
C MET A 1 74.45 11.18 4.35
N PHE A 2 73.60 10.18 4.14
CA PHE A 2 72.46 10.27 3.22
C PHE A 2 71.22 9.76 3.97
N LYS A 3 70.29 10.68 4.29
CA LYS A 3 68.99 10.35 4.87
C LYS A 3 68.02 10.05 3.72
N ALA A 4 67.52 8.83 3.66
CA ALA A 4 66.39 8.46 2.80
C ALA A 4 65.10 9.04 3.41
N ILE A 5 64.36 9.82 2.61
CA ILE A 5 63.01 10.29 2.96
C ILE A 5 62.03 9.28 2.36
N ALA A 6 61.41 8.46 3.22
CA ALA A 6 60.31 7.60 2.82
C ALA A 6 59.03 8.43 2.75
N THR A 7 58.50 8.62 1.54
CA THR A 7 57.20 9.26 1.30
C THR A 7 56.12 8.19 1.45
N SER A 8 55.34 8.28 2.52
CA SER A 8 54.20 7.40 2.76
C SER A 8 52.97 7.94 2.02
N CYS A 9 52.65 7.36 0.86
CA CYS A 9 51.39 7.63 0.17
C CYS A 9 50.26 6.90 0.89
N ALA A 10 49.48 7.62 1.71
CA ALA A 10 48.23 7.12 2.26
C ALA A 10 47.19 7.00 1.14
N ALA A 11 46.90 5.78 0.70
CA ALA A 11 45.81 5.51 -0.21
C ALA A 11 44.48 5.72 0.54
N VAL A 12 43.77 6.79 0.20
CA VAL A 12 42.39 7.01 0.64
C VAL A 12 41.51 6.00 -0.09
N LEU A 13 41.13 4.93 0.61
CA LEU A 13 40.05 4.05 0.20
C LEU A 13 38.74 4.85 0.25
N VAL A 14 38.35 5.42 -0.88
CA VAL A 14 36.97 5.87 -1.09
C VAL A 14 36.12 4.61 -1.15
N VAL A 15 35.50 4.27 -0.03
CA VAL A 15 34.41 3.29 -0.02
C VAL A 15 33.25 3.95 -0.75
N SER A 16 33.16 3.71 -2.06
CA SER A 16 31.94 3.96 -2.81
C SER A 16 30.86 3.10 -2.21
N ILE A 17 30.04 3.68 -1.33
CA ILE A 17 28.78 3.09 -0.94
C ILE A 17 27.96 3.03 -2.23
N ALA A 18 27.94 1.87 -2.87
CA ALA A 18 26.98 1.60 -3.90
C ALA A 18 25.60 1.79 -3.25
N GLN A 19 24.94 2.89 -3.55
CA GLN A 19 23.50 2.95 -3.44
C GLN A 19 23.01 1.82 -4.34
N SER A 20 22.62 0.69 -3.76
CA SER A 20 21.78 -0.26 -4.46
C SER A 20 20.64 0.57 -5.04
N SER A 21 20.51 0.63 -6.35
CA SER A 21 19.34 1.19 -7.00
C SER A 21 18.15 0.40 -6.46
N GLY A 22 17.52 0.92 -5.40
CA GLY A 22 16.29 0.35 -4.88
C GLY A 22 15.33 0.36 -6.05
N GLU A 23 14.84 -0.82 -6.42
CA GLU A 23 13.87 -0.98 -7.50
C GLU A 23 12.77 0.08 -7.32
N ASP A 24 12.41 0.80 -8.39
CA ASP A 24 11.36 1.83 -8.33
C ASP A 24 9.99 1.15 -8.21
N LEU A 25 9.69 0.64 -7.02
CA LEU A 25 8.44 -0.05 -6.72
C LEU A 25 7.24 0.88 -6.86
N ASN A 26 7.42 2.18 -6.59
CA ASN A 26 6.38 3.18 -6.83
C ASN A 26 6.11 3.33 -8.33
N GLY A 27 7.15 3.37 -9.17
CA GLY A 27 7.04 3.29 -10.62
C GLY A 27 6.27 2.05 -11.09
N LEU A 28 6.60 0.87 -10.55
CA LEU A 28 5.90 -0.37 -10.85
C LEU A 28 4.42 -0.34 -10.44
N ILE A 29 4.11 0.22 -9.28
CA ILE A 29 2.72 0.42 -8.83
C ILE A 29 1.96 1.31 -9.82
N LEU A 30 2.58 2.40 -10.30
CA LEU A 30 1.98 3.29 -11.29
C LEU A 30 1.79 2.61 -12.66
N GLU A 31 2.70 1.71 -13.06
CA GLU A 31 2.49 0.85 -14.23
C GLU A 31 1.23 -0.02 -14.07
N GLN A 32 1.03 -0.62 -12.89
CA GLN A 32 -0.18 -1.40 -12.62
C GLN A 32 -1.45 -0.53 -12.64
N VAL A 33 -1.38 0.71 -12.11
CA VAL A 33 -2.50 1.67 -12.15
C VAL A 33 -2.89 1.98 -13.60
N LYS A 34 -1.92 2.21 -14.49
CA LYS A 34 -2.19 2.49 -15.92
C LYS A 34 -2.88 1.33 -16.64
N GLN A 35 -2.72 0.10 -16.15
CA GLN A 35 -3.35 -1.10 -16.71
C GLN A 35 -4.75 -1.39 -16.13
N MET A 36 -5.19 -0.61 -15.13
CA MET A 36 -6.55 -0.77 -14.59
C MET A 36 -7.60 -0.15 -15.53
N PRO A 37 -8.79 -0.76 -15.63
CA PRO A 37 -9.90 -0.17 -16.36
C PRO A 37 -10.36 1.13 -15.70
N GLN A 38 -11.14 1.92 -16.43
CA GLN A 38 -11.81 3.12 -15.91
C GLN A 38 -13.30 2.85 -15.66
N GLY A 39 -13.88 3.49 -14.66
CA GLY A 39 -15.28 3.28 -14.26
C GLY A 39 -15.50 1.92 -13.62
N GLY A 40 -16.67 1.31 -13.85
CA GLY A 40 -16.99 -0.01 -13.28
C GLY A 40 -17.71 0.02 -11.93
N ARG A 41 -18.44 1.11 -11.62
CA ARG A 41 -19.34 1.31 -10.47
C ARG A 41 -18.66 1.20 -9.09
N TYR A 42 -19.32 1.75 -8.07
CA TYR A 42 -18.86 1.67 -6.68
C TYR A 42 -19.92 1.00 -5.82
N SER A 43 -19.53 0.03 -4.99
CA SER A 43 -20.43 -0.61 -4.03
C SER A 43 -19.65 -1.26 -2.88
N LEU A 44 -20.12 -1.07 -1.65
CA LEU A 44 -19.63 -1.76 -0.44
C LEU A 44 -20.42 -3.04 -0.12
N SER A 45 -21.29 -3.48 -1.03
CA SER A 45 -22.17 -4.62 -0.82
C SER A 45 -21.40 -5.95 -0.78
N ARG A 46 -22.05 -6.99 -0.23
CA ARG A 46 -21.56 -8.37 -0.33
C ARG A 46 -21.31 -8.80 -1.78
N PHE A 47 -22.15 -8.32 -2.72
CA PHE A 47 -21.98 -8.60 -4.14
C PHE A 47 -20.63 -8.07 -4.68
N ALA A 48 -20.24 -6.85 -4.31
CA ALA A 48 -18.94 -6.29 -4.70
C ALA A 48 -17.76 -7.11 -4.14
N LYS A 49 -17.88 -7.62 -2.91
CA LYS A 49 -16.88 -8.52 -2.31
C LYS A 49 -16.74 -9.82 -3.10
N ILE A 50 -17.86 -10.44 -3.48
CA ILE A 50 -17.86 -11.67 -4.31
C ILE A 50 -17.19 -11.38 -5.66
N ARG A 51 -17.53 -10.26 -6.31
CA ARG A 51 -16.92 -9.85 -7.58
C ARG A 51 -15.42 -9.64 -7.47
N LEU A 52 -14.93 -9.07 -6.37
CA LEU A 52 -13.51 -8.93 -6.09
C LEU A 52 -12.82 -10.29 -5.93
N GLN A 53 -13.39 -11.22 -5.15
CA GLN A 53 -12.87 -12.58 -4.98
C GLN A 53 -12.79 -13.31 -6.33
N SER A 54 -13.83 -13.21 -7.16
CA SER A 54 -13.85 -13.77 -8.51
C SER A 54 -12.98 -13.03 -9.52
N ALA A 55 -12.36 -11.91 -9.15
CA ALA A 55 -11.48 -11.15 -10.05
C ALA A 55 -9.99 -11.44 -9.81
N ALA A 56 -9.65 -12.08 -8.70
CA ALA A 56 -8.29 -12.45 -8.34
C ALA A 56 -8.24 -13.94 -8.01
N HIS A 57 -7.91 -14.75 -9.02
CA HIS A 57 -7.74 -16.20 -8.87
C HIS A 57 -6.29 -16.55 -8.61
N PHE A 58 -6.06 -17.63 -7.85
CA PHE A 58 -4.75 -18.20 -7.64
C PHE A 58 -4.77 -19.66 -8.05
N GLU A 59 -3.92 -20.00 -9.01
CA GLU A 59 -3.84 -21.34 -9.56
C GLU A 59 -2.37 -21.67 -9.84
N SER A 60 -1.94 -22.87 -9.43
CA SER A 60 -0.59 -23.36 -9.68
C SER A 60 0.54 -22.38 -9.29
N GLY A 61 0.38 -21.65 -8.18
CA GLY A 61 1.39 -20.71 -7.68
C GLY A 61 1.36 -19.32 -8.33
N LYS A 62 0.37 -19.04 -9.19
CA LYS A 62 0.27 -17.80 -9.96
C LYS A 62 -1.06 -17.07 -9.74
N PHE A 63 -0.99 -15.75 -9.66
CA PHE A 63 -2.19 -14.90 -9.61
C PHE A 63 -2.68 -14.53 -11.00
N PHE A 64 -3.96 -14.79 -11.25
CA PHE A 64 -4.69 -14.36 -12.44
C PHE A 64 -5.68 -13.27 -12.02
N ILE A 65 -5.40 -12.04 -12.43
CA ILE A 65 -6.17 -10.86 -12.01
C ILE A 65 -6.88 -10.28 -13.23
N LEU A 66 -8.21 -10.23 -13.16
CA LEU A 66 -9.12 -9.64 -14.15
C LEU A 66 -9.81 -8.40 -13.55
N PRO A 67 -9.17 -7.21 -13.56
CA PRO A 67 -9.70 -6.02 -12.88
C PRO A 67 -11.13 -5.62 -13.27
N SER A 68 -11.51 -5.84 -14.54
CA SER A 68 -12.86 -5.54 -15.05
C SER A 68 -13.94 -6.44 -14.42
N ALA A 69 -13.57 -7.65 -13.96
CA ALA A 69 -14.50 -8.56 -13.29
C ALA A 69 -14.87 -8.08 -11.87
N ALA A 70 -14.03 -7.26 -11.23
CA ALA A 70 -14.26 -6.70 -9.90
C ALA A 70 -15.28 -5.53 -9.87
N SER A 71 -16.14 -5.39 -10.88
CA SER A 71 -17.19 -4.35 -10.97
C SER A 71 -18.55 -4.88 -10.49
N PRO A 72 -19.29 -4.18 -9.58
CA PRO A 72 -18.91 -2.96 -8.89
C PRO A 72 -17.77 -3.18 -7.89
N SER A 73 -16.89 -2.18 -7.75
CA SER A 73 -15.70 -2.26 -6.91
C SER A 73 -15.80 -1.35 -5.68
N PHE A 74 -14.79 -1.40 -4.80
CA PHE A 74 -14.61 -0.49 -3.68
C PHE A 74 -13.12 -0.21 -3.45
N CYS A 75 -12.85 0.84 -2.66
CA CYS A 75 -11.54 1.47 -2.62
C CYS A 75 -10.39 0.56 -2.13
N SER A 76 -10.56 -0.19 -1.03
CA SER A 76 -9.56 -1.14 -0.54
C SER A 76 -9.37 -2.33 -1.47
N GLY A 77 -10.44 -2.82 -2.10
CA GLY A 77 -10.35 -3.88 -3.12
C GLY A 77 -9.53 -3.43 -4.32
N ALA A 78 -9.76 -2.21 -4.81
CA ALA A 78 -9.02 -1.63 -5.92
C ALA A 78 -7.51 -1.53 -5.65
N THR A 79 -7.14 -0.99 -4.49
CA THR A 79 -5.72 -0.84 -4.11
C THR A 79 -5.07 -2.18 -3.83
N TYR A 80 -5.81 -3.17 -3.33
CA TYR A 80 -5.28 -4.51 -3.12
C TYR A 80 -5.04 -5.27 -4.43
N LEU A 81 -5.89 -5.09 -5.43
CA LEU A 81 -5.62 -5.64 -6.77
C LEU A 81 -4.32 -5.06 -7.34
N ILE A 82 -4.07 -3.76 -7.18
CA ILE A 82 -2.78 -3.17 -7.57
C ILE A 82 -1.62 -3.80 -6.80
N PHE A 83 -1.79 -4.00 -5.49
CA PHE A 83 -0.77 -4.64 -4.67
C PHE A 83 -0.43 -6.06 -5.16
N ILE A 84 -1.42 -6.95 -5.33
CA ILE A 84 -1.16 -8.32 -5.81
C ILE A 84 -0.56 -8.29 -7.23
N ARG A 85 -1.04 -7.43 -8.13
CA ARG A 85 -0.44 -7.27 -9.47
C ARG A 85 1.02 -6.85 -9.40
N THR A 86 1.37 -5.96 -8.48
CA THR A 86 2.74 -5.50 -8.25
C THR A 86 3.60 -6.66 -7.77
N ILE A 87 3.13 -7.41 -6.76
CA ILE A 87 3.81 -8.62 -6.26
C ILE A 87 4.03 -9.63 -7.39
N GLU A 88 3.02 -9.88 -8.23
CA GLU A 88 3.16 -10.84 -9.32
C GLU A 88 4.04 -10.34 -10.47
N ALA A 89 4.08 -9.04 -10.73
CA ALA A 89 5.02 -8.45 -11.68
C ALA A 89 6.47 -8.64 -11.21
N LEU A 90 6.76 -8.42 -9.92
CA LEU A 90 8.07 -8.68 -9.34
C LEU A 90 8.47 -10.15 -9.46
N ARG A 91 7.54 -11.07 -9.17
CA ARG A 91 7.77 -12.51 -9.31
C ARG A 91 8.03 -12.91 -10.75
N ALA A 92 7.27 -12.37 -11.70
CA ALA A 92 7.46 -12.63 -13.13
C ALA A 92 8.81 -12.12 -13.66
N ARG A 93 9.38 -11.07 -13.03
CA ARG A 93 10.73 -10.56 -13.33
C ARG A 93 11.85 -11.34 -12.61
N GLY A 94 11.51 -12.25 -11.69
CA GLY A 94 12.48 -12.97 -10.85
C GLY A 94 13.04 -12.14 -9.69
N GLU A 95 12.42 -10.99 -9.38
CA GLU A 95 12.88 -10.04 -8.36
C GLU A 95 12.27 -10.33 -6.99
N LEU A 96 11.23 -11.16 -6.93
CA LEU A 96 10.58 -11.61 -5.72
C LEU A 96 10.35 -13.12 -5.74
N HIS A 97 10.72 -13.78 -4.66
CA HIS A 97 10.46 -15.20 -4.45
C HIS A 97 9.71 -15.37 -3.13
N LEU A 98 8.53 -15.97 -3.20
CA LEU A 98 7.69 -16.32 -2.05
C LEU A 98 7.29 -17.78 -2.20
N ASP A 99 7.24 -18.51 -1.09
CA ASP A 99 6.78 -19.89 -1.09
C ASP A 99 5.26 -19.97 -1.33
N PHE A 100 4.78 -21.17 -1.66
CA PHE A 100 3.36 -21.40 -1.95
C PHE A 100 2.47 -21.02 -0.75
N ALA A 101 2.92 -21.32 0.48
CA ALA A 101 2.16 -21.02 1.70
C ALA A 101 1.95 -19.51 1.88
N THR A 102 2.97 -18.70 1.65
CA THR A 102 2.89 -17.23 1.71
C THR A 102 1.99 -16.69 0.60
N LEU A 103 2.09 -17.24 -0.60
CA LEU A 103 1.25 -16.82 -1.72
C LEU A 103 -0.22 -17.13 -1.45
N ASP A 104 -0.53 -18.30 -0.89
CA ASP A 104 -1.91 -18.67 -0.53
C ASP A 104 -2.55 -17.67 0.46
N GLN A 105 -1.75 -17.04 1.33
CA GLN A 105 -2.21 -16.01 2.27
C GLN A 105 -2.59 -14.67 1.59
N LEU A 106 -2.13 -14.41 0.37
CA LEU A 106 -2.48 -13.20 -0.39
C LEU A 106 -3.88 -13.29 -1.03
N ILE A 107 -4.46 -14.49 -1.14
CA ILE A 107 -5.77 -14.68 -1.78
C ILE A 107 -6.87 -14.01 -0.93
N ILE A 108 -7.76 -13.33 -1.65
CA ILE A 108 -8.94 -12.67 -1.10
C ILE A 108 -9.99 -13.74 -0.78
N ARG A 109 -10.29 -13.93 0.51
CA ARG A 109 -11.36 -14.81 1.01
C ARG A 109 -12.39 -13.97 1.78
N ASP A 110 -13.14 -14.58 2.68
CA ASP A 110 -14.12 -13.92 3.54
C ASP A 110 -13.52 -13.37 4.85
N GLN A 111 -12.20 -13.16 4.89
CA GLN A 111 -11.46 -12.67 6.05
C GLN A 111 -12.10 -11.39 6.63
N HIS A 112 -12.25 -11.37 7.95
CA HIS A 112 -12.69 -10.19 8.68
C HIS A 112 -11.57 -9.16 8.84
N ASP A 113 -11.93 -7.95 9.28
CA ASP A 113 -10.95 -6.90 9.61
C ASP A 113 -9.88 -7.44 10.57
N GLY A 114 -8.61 -7.30 10.17
CA GLY A 114 -7.45 -7.77 10.93
C GLY A 114 -7.03 -9.23 10.68
N GLU A 115 -7.79 -10.04 9.94
CA GLU A 115 -7.45 -11.44 9.65
C GLU A 115 -6.56 -11.57 8.40
N GLY A 116 -5.41 -12.26 8.52
CA GLY A 116 -4.48 -12.47 7.41
C GLY A 116 -4.07 -11.18 6.70
N ILE A 117 -3.65 -11.26 5.44
CA ILE A 117 -3.17 -10.08 4.67
C ILE A 117 -4.35 -9.23 4.18
N TRP A 118 -5.33 -9.86 3.51
CA TRP A 118 -6.50 -9.15 2.98
C TRP A 118 -7.33 -8.48 4.08
N GLY A 119 -7.59 -9.18 5.20
CA GLY A 119 -8.37 -8.61 6.29
C GLY A 119 -7.67 -7.43 6.96
N ARG A 120 -6.33 -7.43 7.03
CA ARG A 120 -5.56 -6.23 7.45
C ARG A 120 -5.70 -5.11 6.44
N TRP A 121 -5.52 -5.39 5.15
CA TRP A 121 -5.61 -4.38 4.09
C TRP A 121 -6.99 -3.72 4.01
N ASN A 122 -8.05 -4.51 4.16
CA ASN A 122 -9.43 -4.07 4.03
C ASN A 122 -9.99 -3.40 5.29
N ALA A 123 -9.32 -3.52 6.43
CA ALA A 123 -9.85 -3.08 7.72
C ALA A 123 -10.20 -1.58 7.77
N ASN A 124 -11.18 -1.25 8.62
CA ASN A 124 -11.35 0.12 9.10
C ASN A 124 -10.06 0.65 9.74
N GLY A 125 -9.86 1.97 9.74
CA GLY A 125 -8.62 2.55 10.27
C GLY A 125 -7.42 2.36 9.33
N PRO A 126 -6.22 2.25 9.88
CA PRO A 126 -4.97 2.32 9.14
C PRO A 126 -4.51 0.94 8.64
N GLY A 127 -5.42 0.12 8.12
CA GLY A 127 -5.19 -1.30 7.79
C GLY A 127 -3.93 -1.58 6.97
N THR A 128 -3.77 -0.91 5.82
CA THR A 128 -2.57 -1.01 4.97
C THR A 128 -1.29 -0.64 5.72
N ALA A 129 -1.29 0.50 6.41
CA ALA A 129 -0.11 0.94 7.16
C ALA A 129 0.24 -0.02 8.31
N ARG A 130 -0.76 -0.56 9.00
CA ARG A 130 -0.56 -1.56 10.06
C ARG A 130 0.08 -2.84 9.52
N LEU A 131 -0.40 -3.34 8.37
CA LEU A 131 0.23 -4.46 7.67
C LEU A 131 1.69 -4.16 7.30
N PHE A 132 1.95 -2.98 6.74
CA PHE A 132 3.30 -2.57 6.35
C PHE A 132 4.25 -2.53 7.54
N HIS A 133 3.79 -2.01 8.67
CA HIS A 133 4.58 -1.96 9.89
C HIS A 133 4.82 -3.34 10.49
N GLU A 134 3.77 -4.14 10.64
CA GLU A 134 3.86 -5.47 11.27
C GLU A 134 4.78 -6.42 10.49
N LEU A 135 4.70 -6.41 9.16
CA LEU A 135 5.55 -7.25 8.32
C LEU A 135 6.86 -6.56 7.93
N GLY A 136 6.99 -5.24 8.10
CA GLY A 136 8.14 -4.49 7.61
C GLY A 136 8.20 -4.43 6.07
N LEU A 137 7.07 -4.20 5.41
CA LEU A 137 6.98 -4.08 3.95
C LEU A 137 7.56 -2.76 3.42
N GLY A 138 7.71 -1.77 4.31
CA GLY A 138 8.30 -0.47 4.03
C GLY A 138 7.85 0.57 5.03
N GLN A 139 8.19 1.82 4.78
CA GLN A 139 7.91 2.94 5.68
C GLN A 139 6.45 3.41 5.60
N ASN A 140 5.93 3.80 6.76
CA ASN A 140 4.72 4.61 6.86
C ASN A 140 5.07 6.03 7.30
N PHE A 141 4.27 7.01 6.88
CA PHE A 141 4.45 8.41 7.24
C PHE A 141 3.13 9.17 7.04
N ASP A 142 2.97 10.33 7.68
CA ASP A 142 1.79 11.18 7.59
C ASP A 142 2.10 12.60 7.07
N ASN A 143 3.38 12.89 6.82
CA ASN A 143 3.83 14.12 6.18
C ASN A 143 3.59 14.06 4.66
N PHE A 144 2.77 14.97 4.16
CA PHE A 144 2.41 15.06 2.75
C PHE A 144 3.58 15.43 1.84
N ASP A 145 4.57 16.18 2.36
CA ASP A 145 5.76 16.59 1.59
C ASP A 145 6.68 15.40 1.27
N GLN A 146 6.55 14.29 2.00
CA GLN A 146 7.31 13.07 1.77
C GLN A 146 6.63 12.14 0.75
N ALA A 147 5.36 12.40 0.42
CA ALA A 147 4.57 11.53 -0.44
C ALA A 147 5.09 11.58 -1.89
N GLN A 148 5.11 10.42 -2.54
CA GLN A 148 5.53 10.23 -3.91
C GLN A 148 4.44 9.48 -4.69
N PRO A 149 4.22 9.80 -5.97
CA PRO A 149 3.32 9.02 -6.81
C PRO A 149 3.63 7.52 -6.69
N GLY A 150 2.61 6.69 -6.50
CA GLY A 150 2.75 5.25 -6.26
C GLY A 150 2.63 4.83 -4.79
N ASP A 151 2.75 5.75 -3.83
CA ASP A 151 2.49 5.42 -2.42
C ASP A 151 1.03 4.99 -2.22
N PHE A 152 0.83 3.89 -1.49
CA PHE A 152 -0.49 3.55 -0.97
C PHE A 152 -0.85 4.53 0.14
N MET A 153 -2.13 4.85 0.28
CA MET A 153 -2.56 5.71 1.38
C MET A 153 -3.97 5.41 1.87
N LYS A 154 -4.19 5.75 3.13
CA LYS A 154 -5.51 5.90 3.74
C LYS A 154 -5.78 7.38 3.95
N ILE A 155 -6.77 7.92 3.26
CA ILE A 155 -7.32 9.25 3.49
C ILE A 155 -8.36 9.16 4.61
N PHE A 156 -8.32 10.08 5.56
CA PHE A 156 -9.38 10.31 6.54
C PHE A 156 -10.04 11.66 6.23
N TRP A 157 -11.34 11.64 5.91
CA TRP A 157 -12.11 12.85 5.60
C TRP A 157 -12.56 13.60 6.86
N SER A 158 -12.52 12.94 8.01
CA SER A 158 -12.81 13.52 9.33
C SER A 158 -11.71 13.13 10.31
N LYS A 159 -11.73 13.72 11.51
CA LYS A 159 -10.78 13.39 12.58
C LYS A 159 -11.09 12.05 13.29
N GLN A 160 -12.08 11.30 12.81
CA GLN A 160 -12.56 10.08 13.46
C GLN A 160 -11.85 8.86 12.85
N VAL A 161 -11.36 7.96 13.71
CA VAL A 161 -10.74 6.68 13.32
C VAL A 161 -11.53 5.51 13.93
N GLY A 162 -11.73 4.45 13.16
CA GLY A 162 -12.48 3.26 13.56
C GLY A 162 -14.00 3.40 13.37
N ARG A 163 -14.80 3.16 14.42
CA ARG A 163 -16.26 2.93 14.31
C ARG A 163 -17.03 4.02 13.56
N SER A 164 -16.57 5.26 13.63
CA SER A 164 -17.23 6.42 13.05
C SER A 164 -16.38 7.10 11.97
N GLU A 165 -15.41 6.36 11.44
CA GLU A 165 -14.51 6.81 10.39
C GLU A 165 -15.22 6.99 9.04
N HIS A 166 -14.79 8.04 8.33
CA HIS A 166 -15.02 8.18 6.90
C HIS A 166 -13.66 8.16 6.20
N GLY A 167 -13.22 6.95 5.87
CA GLY A 167 -11.90 6.70 5.31
C GLY A 167 -11.95 6.30 3.84
N HIS A 168 -10.83 6.42 3.14
CA HIS A 168 -10.72 6.03 1.74
C HIS A 168 -9.32 5.50 1.44
N SER A 169 -9.24 4.26 0.94
CA SER A 169 -7.97 3.69 0.44
C SER A 169 -7.72 4.15 -0.99
N ALA A 170 -6.49 4.56 -1.29
CA ALA A 170 -6.14 5.12 -2.58
C ALA A 170 -4.64 4.99 -2.85
N ILE A 171 -4.23 5.28 -4.08
CA ILE A 171 -2.82 5.41 -4.47
C ILE A 171 -2.56 6.88 -4.80
N PHE A 172 -1.53 7.46 -4.21
CA PHE A 172 -1.16 8.84 -4.45
C PHE A 172 -0.61 9.04 -5.87
N LEU A 173 -0.97 10.15 -6.53
CA LEU A 173 -0.55 10.48 -7.89
C LEU A 173 0.17 11.83 -8.01
N GLY A 174 0.45 12.51 -6.89
CA GLY A 174 1.07 13.83 -6.87
C GLY A 174 0.12 14.96 -6.48
N THR A 175 0.68 16.16 -6.34
CA THR A 175 -0.08 17.39 -6.09
C THR A 175 -0.14 18.26 -7.35
N ARG A 176 -1.09 19.19 -7.39
CA ARG A 176 -1.18 20.21 -8.44
C ARG A 176 -1.72 21.50 -7.84
N ASN A 177 -1.02 22.60 -8.05
CA ASN A 177 -1.55 23.92 -7.73
C ASN A 177 -2.53 24.39 -8.82
N ARG A 178 -3.70 24.88 -8.40
CA ARG A 178 -4.70 25.52 -9.27
C ARG A 178 -5.19 26.78 -8.57
N LEU A 179 -4.95 27.94 -9.18
CA LEU A 179 -5.37 29.25 -8.65
C LEU A 179 -4.94 29.46 -7.18
N GLY A 180 -3.69 29.10 -6.84
CA GLY A 180 -3.14 29.24 -5.49
C GLY A 180 -3.62 28.19 -4.47
N VAL A 181 -4.49 27.26 -4.87
CA VAL A 181 -4.93 26.14 -4.01
C VAL A 181 -4.22 24.87 -4.42
N GLU A 182 -3.60 24.21 -3.44
CA GLU A 182 -3.00 22.89 -3.64
C GLU A 182 -4.10 21.81 -3.71
N TYR A 183 -4.07 21.05 -4.81
CA TYR A 183 -4.91 19.86 -5.00
C TYR A 183 -4.09 18.60 -4.86
N PHE A 184 -4.64 17.65 -4.12
CA PHE A 184 -4.13 16.30 -3.96
C PHE A 184 -4.75 15.37 -4.99
N ARG A 185 -3.94 14.67 -5.77
CA ARG A 185 -4.39 13.71 -6.80
C ARG A 185 -4.19 12.28 -6.34
N TYR A 186 -5.17 11.43 -6.63
CA TYR A 186 -5.10 10.02 -6.27
C TYR A 186 -5.91 9.14 -7.21
N TRP A 187 -5.52 7.88 -7.32
CA TRP A 187 -6.28 6.83 -7.99
C TRP A 187 -7.01 5.97 -6.95
N SER A 188 -8.27 5.62 -7.21
CA SER A 188 -9.04 4.67 -6.39
C SER A 188 -10.27 4.16 -7.14
N SER A 189 -11.05 3.30 -6.48
CA SER A 189 -12.43 2.98 -6.86
C SER A 189 -13.41 3.70 -5.94
N ASN A 190 -13.92 4.86 -6.41
CA ASN A 190 -15.08 5.65 -5.91
C ASN A 190 -15.27 6.93 -6.78
N ILE A 191 -14.76 6.96 -8.02
CA ILE A 191 -14.69 8.20 -8.81
C ILE A 191 -15.53 8.07 -10.08
N PRO A 192 -16.38 9.06 -10.36
CA PRO A 192 -17.77 9.01 -9.90
C PRO A 192 -18.49 7.77 -10.50
N SER A 193 -18.36 6.62 -9.82
CA SER A 193 -18.79 5.28 -10.23
C SER A 193 -17.69 4.36 -10.79
N GLY A 194 -16.58 4.22 -10.06
CA GLY A 194 -15.63 3.11 -10.19
C GLY A 194 -14.18 3.56 -10.15
N TYR A 195 -13.31 2.84 -10.86
CA TYR A 195 -11.88 3.10 -10.96
C TYR A 195 -11.59 4.42 -11.68
N GLY A 196 -10.68 5.21 -11.14
CA GLY A 196 -10.19 6.40 -11.81
C GLY A 196 -9.43 7.33 -10.90
N GLU A 197 -8.98 8.43 -11.51
CA GLU A 197 -8.28 9.50 -10.82
C GLU A 197 -9.25 10.55 -10.28
N LYS A 198 -9.00 11.04 -9.07
CA LYS A 198 -9.66 12.21 -8.51
C LYS A 198 -8.62 13.25 -8.10
N SER A 199 -9.07 14.49 -8.00
CA SER A 199 -8.34 15.57 -7.35
C SER A 199 -9.22 16.25 -6.32
N VAL A 200 -8.70 16.51 -5.13
CA VAL A 200 -9.39 17.23 -4.05
C VAL A 200 -8.49 18.33 -3.50
N PRO A 201 -9.01 19.48 -3.03
CA PRO A 201 -8.19 20.44 -2.30
C PRO A 201 -7.53 19.78 -1.08
N ARG A 202 -6.27 20.09 -0.81
CA ARG A 202 -5.52 19.55 0.35
C ARG A 202 -6.26 19.79 1.67
N SER A 203 -6.97 20.92 1.78
CA SER A 203 -7.78 21.30 2.95
C SER A 203 -8.99 20.39 3.22
N LYS A 204 -9.43 19.56 2.25
CA LYS A 204 -10.51 18.58 2.49
C LYS A 204 -10.04 17.31 3.20
N ILE A 205 -8.73 17.06 3.25
CA ILE A 205 -8.15 15.88 3.88
C ILE A 205 -7.82 16.23 5.32
N ALA A 206 -8.52 15.60 6.27
CA ALA A 206 -8.25 15.80 7.69
C ALA A 206 -6.90 15.19 8.07
N TYR A 207 -6.70 13.92 7.71
CA TYR A 207 -5.45 13.20 7.88
C TYR A 207 -5.19 12.25 6.71
N ALA A 208 -3.93 11.86 6.51
CA ALA A 208 -3.58 10.72 5.68
C ALA A 208 -2.44 9.93 6.33
N ILE A 209 -2.44 8.63 6.13
CA ILE A 209 -1.27 7.78 6.40
C ILE A 209 -0.87 7.17 5.06
N PHE A 210 0.38 7.40 4.67
CA PHE A 210 1.02 6.87 3.48
C PHE A 210 1.82 5.62 3.86
N SER A 211 1.92 4.70 2.90
CA SER A 211 2.65 3.44 3.01
C SER A 211 3.43 3.24 1.71
N ARG A 212 4.76 3.36 1.77
CA ARG A 212 5.64 3.16 0.62
C ARG A 212 6.19 1.74 0.65
N LEU A 213 5.95 0.98 -0.42
CA LEU A 213 6.45 -0.38 -0.54
C LEU A 213 7.96 -0.32 -0.80
N GLN A 214 8.74 -1.08 -0.03
CA GLN A 214 10.21 -1.10 -0.12
C GLN A 214 10.77 -2.51 -0.06
N THR A 215 10.18 -3.39 0.77
CA THR A 215 10.73 -4.71 1.07
C THR A 215 9.65 -5.80 0.93
N PRO A 216 9.15 -6.07 -0.29
CA PRO A 216 8.04 -7.00 -0.52
C PRO A 216 8.36 -8.45 -0.13
N VAL A 217 9.64 -8.85 -0.09
CA VAL A 217 10.08 -10.18 0.40
C VAL A 217 9.66 -10.46 1.84
N ASN A 218 9.45 -9.41 2.65
CA ASN A 218 9.01 -9.55 4.02
C ASN A 218 7.55 -10.01 4.16
N LEU A 219 6.80 -10.17 3.06
CA LEU A 219 5.52 -10.88 3.07
C LEU A 219 5.64 -12.30 3.65
N SER A 220 6.80 -12.95 3.50
CA SER A 220 7.11 -14.26 4.10
C SER A 220 6.98 -14.29 5.63
N ARG A 221 7.05 -13.12 6.29
CA ARG A 221 6.89 -13.01 7.74
C ARG A 221 5.44 -13.19 8.21
N ILE A 222 4.47 -13.25 7.31
CA ILE A 222 3.05 -13.45 7.67
C ILE A 222 2.84 -14.73 8.47
N GLY A 223 3.64 -15.78 8.24
CA GLY A 223 3.56 -17.03 8.99
C GLY A 223 3.96 -16.91 10.47
N SER A 224 4.65 -15.82 10.85
CA SER A 224 5.01 -15.52 12.23
C SER A 224 4.14 -14.43 12.86
N ALA A 225 3.34 -13.72 12.07
CA ALA A 225 2.42 -12.72 12.56
C ALA A 225 1.20 -13.39 13.24
N PRO A 226 0.57 -12.75 14.23
CA PRO A 226 -0.71 -13.22 14.77
C PRO A 226 -1.73 -13.40 13.64
N PHE A 227 -2.52 -14.46 13.68
CA PHE A 227 -3.56 -14.70 12.66
C PHE A 227 -4.52 -13.49 12.56
N VAL A 228 -4.87 -12.91 13.72
CA VAL A 228 -5.71 -11.71 13.84
C VAL A 228 -4.94 -10.56 14.49
N ASP A 229 -4.92 -9.40 13.84
CA ASP A 229 -4.55 -8.15 14.48
C ASP A 229 -5.74 -7.63 15.31
N SER A 230 -5.61 -7.69 16.64
CA SER A 230 -6.69 -7.35 17.57
C SER A 230 -7.07 -5.87 17.56
N TYR A 231 -6.13 -4.99 17.19
CA TYR A 231 -6.41 -3.57 17.06
C TYR A 231 -7.35 -3.34 15.88
N LEU A 232 -6.99 -3.79 14.67
CA LEU A 232 -7.80 -3.66 13.46
C LEU A 232 -9.16 -4.34 13.61
N ALA A 233 -9.20 -5.56 14.15
CA ALA A 233 -10.44 -6.31 14.38
C ALA A 233 -11.44 -5.56 15.30
N SER A 234 -10.95 -4.66 16.16
CA SER A 234 -11.80 -3.89 17.06
C SER A 234 -12.46 -2.67 16.40
N LEU A 235 -11.92 -2.16 15.28
CA LEU A 235 -12.22 -0.82 14.76
C LEU A 235 -13.61 -0.69 14.11
N LEU A 236 -14.32 -1.78 13.86
CA LEU A 236 -15.73 -1.72 13.49
C LEU A 236 -16.62 -1.31 14.69
N ARG A 237 -16.17 -1.56 15.92
CA ARG A 237 -16.95 -1.37 17.16
C ARG A 237 -16.34 -0.31 18.09
N ARG A 238 -15.04 -0.09 17.97
CA ARG A 238 -14.26 0.83 18.81
C ARG A 238 -13.88 2.10 18.05
N ARG A 239 -13.85 3.22 18.76
CA ARG A 239 -13.23 4.46 18.30
C ARG A 239 -11.73 4.45 18.64
N SER A 240 -10.93 5.01 17.76
CA SER A 240 -9.51 5.28 17.98
C SER A 240 -9.21 6.75 17.68
N SER A 241 -8.04 7.23 18.10
CA SER A 241 -7.53 8.54 17.73
C SER A 241 -6.54 8.42 16.57
N PHE A 242 -6.29 9.52 15.86
CA PHE A 242 -5.23 9.53 14.85
C PHE A 242 -3.86 9.19 15.46
N ALA A 243 -3.56 9.71 16.65
CA ALA A 243 -2.31 9.42 17.35
C ALA A 243 -2.15 7.93 17.75
N GLU A 244 -3.22 7.26 18.19
CA GLU A 244 -3.17 5.82 18.46
C GLU A 244 -2.98 5.05 17.15
N ALA A 245 -3.67 5.45 16.07
CA ALA A 245 -3.54 4.83 14.77
C ALA A 245 -2.12 4.95 14.19
N THR A 246 -1.49 6.13 14.26
CA THR A 246 -0.11 6.35 13.82
C THR A 246 0.88 5.56 14.66
N GLN A 247 0.72 5.54 15.98
CA GLN A 247 1.55 4.73 16.88
C GLN A 247 1.46 3.23 16.53
N LYS A 248 0.26 2.71 16.27
CA LYS A 248 0.07 1.31 15.84
C LYS A 248 0.69 1.00 14.48
N CYS A 249 0.98 2.01 13.68
CA CYS A 249 1.61 1.91 12.37
C CYS A 249 3.10 2.27 12.36
N GLY A 250 3.70 2.51 13.53
CA GLY A 250 5.13 2.79 13.67
C GLY A 250 5.55 4.20 13.27
N LEU A 251 4.67 5.20 13.45
CA LEU A 251 4.97 6.63 13.32
C LEU A 251 5.07 7.29 14.69
#